data_AF-Q3YN51-F1
#
_entry.id   AF-Q3YN51-F1
#
_cell.length_a   1.000
_cell.length_b   1.000
_cell.length_c   1.000
_cell.angle_alpha   90.00
_cell.angle_beta   90.00
_cell.angle_gamma   90.00
#
_symmetry.space_group_name_H-M   'P 1'
#
loop_
_entity.id
_entity.type
_entity.pdbx_description
1 polymer ?
#
loop_
_entity_poly.entity_id
_entity_poly.type
_entity_poly.pdbx_seq_one_letter_code
_entity_poly.pdbx_strand_id
1 'polypeptide(L)' 'MLDQNTDRSWWMIGAVIVGAALVGVVSVAFPDLTQSVIGLFKTKLSSVK' A
#
# COMPACT_ATOMS: atom_id res chain seq x y z
N MET A 1 -8.90 23.85 -17.46
CA MET A 1 -7.75 23.62 -16.55
C MET A 1 -8.14 22.82 -15.30
N LEU A 2 -9.39 22.93 -14.79
CA LEU A 2 -9.86 22.09 -13.67
C LEU A 2 -10.02 20.61 -14.06
N ASP A 3 -10.57 20.33 -15.25
CA ASP A 3 -10.87 18.97 -15.73
C ASP A 3 -9.66 18.02 -15.76
N GLN A 4 -8.54 18.48 -16.32
CA GLN A 4 -7.34 17.65 -16.43
C GLN A 4 -6.72 17.31 -15.07
N ASN A 5 -6.91 18.18 -14.06
CA ASN A 5 -6.47 17.94 -12.70
C ASN A 5 -7.44 17.03 -11.93
N THR A 6 -8.75 17.15 -12.21
CA THR A 6 -9.79 16.27 -11.68
C THR A 6 -9.66 14.84 -12.22
N ASP A 7 -9.46 14.66 -13.52
CA ASP A 7 -9.23 13.36 -14.14
C ASP A 7 -8.00 12.67 -13.57
N ARG A 8 -6.88 13.39 -13.47
CA ARG A 8 -5.65 12.86 -12.88
C ARG A 8 -5.83 12.45 -11.42
N SER A 9 -6.59 13.24 -10.65
CA SER A 9 -6.89 12.94 -9.25
C SER A 9 -7.77 11.69 -9.12
N TRP A 10 -8.76 11.51 -10.01
CA TRP A 10 -9.62 10.33 -10.04
C TRP A 10 -8.83 9.05 -10.32
N TRP A 11 -7.92 9.09 -11.30
CA TRP A 11 -7.01 7.97 -11.59
C TRP A 11 -6.06 7.66 -10.44
N MET A 12 -5.53 8.68 -9.74
CA MET A 12 -4.72 8.45 -8.54
C MET A 12 -5.53 7.78 -7.42
N ILE A 13 -6.74 8.26 -7.14
CA ILE A 13 -7.62 7.68 -6.11
C ILE A 13 -7.93 6.23 -6.47
N GLY A 14 -8.27 5.94 -7.73
CA GLY A 14 -8.49 4.58 -8.21
C GLY A 14 -7.27 3.68 -8.00
N ALA A 15 -6.07 4.16 -8.36
CA ALA A 15 -4.84 3.40 -8.15
C ALA A 15 -4.55 3.11 -6.67
N VAL A 16 -4.82 4.07 -5.78
CA VAL A 16 -4.65 3.89 -4.32
C VAL A 16 -5.63 2.85 -3.78
N ILE A 17 -6.90 2.92 -4.20
CA ILE A 17 -7.94 1.95 -3.77
C ILE A 17 -7.60 0.54 -4.24
N VAL A 18 -7.22 0.38 -5.52
CA VAL A 18 -6.83 -0.92 -6.07
C VAL A 18 -5.59 -1.47 -5.35
N GLY A 19 -4.58 -0.62 -5.09
CA GLY A 19 -3.41 -1.02 -4.32
C GLY A 19 -3.77 -1.49 -2.91
N ALA A 20 -4.62 -0.76 -2.20
CA ALA A 20 -5.08 -1.13 -0.86
C ALA A 20 -5.86 -2.44 -0.85
N ALA A 21 -6.74 -2.66 -1.84
CA ALA A 21 -7.50 -3.90 -1.98
C ALA A 21 -6.57 -5.11 -2.21
N LEU A 22 -5.58 -4.98 -3.10
CA LEU A 22 -4.59 -6.03 -3.35
C LEU A 22 -3.78 -6.36 -2.09
N VAL A 23 -3.31 -5.34 -1.36
CA VAL A 23 -2.59 -5.52 -0.08
C VAL A 23 -3.49 -6.20 0.96
N GLY A 24 -4.76 -5.82 1.04
CA GLY A 24 -5.74 -6.45 1.93
C GLY A 24 -5.96 -7.93 1.61
N VAL A 25 -6.16 -8.28 0.33
CA VAL A 25 -6.33 -9.67 -0.12
C VAL A 25 -5.09 -10.50 0.20
N VAL A 26 -3.90 -10.00 -0.13
CA VAL A 26 -2.63 -10.70 0.17
C VAL A 26 -2.47 -10.91 1.67
N SER A 27 -2.84 -9.93 2.49
CA SER A 27 -2.73 -10.03 3.95
C SER A 27 -3.68 -11.05 4.58
N VAL A 28 -4.84 -11.29 3.97
CA VAL A 28 -5.79 -12.32 4.42
C VAL A 28 -5.40 -13.71 3.90
N ALA A 29 -5.02 -13.81 2.63
CA ALA A 29 -4.69 -15.08 1.99
C ALA A 29 -3.31 -15.62 2.40
N PHE A 30 -2.35 -14.73 2.69
CA PHE A 30 -0.96 -15.08 3.00
C PHE A 30 -0.44 -14.31 4.23
N PRO A 31 -1.00 -14.56 5.42
CA PRO A 31 -0.67 -13.81 6.62
C PRO A 31 0.82 -13.90 7.02
N ASP A 32 1.47 -15.04 6.77
CA ASP A 32 2.88 -15.27 7.11
C ASP A 32 3.83 -14.36 6.31
N LEU A 33 3.53 -14.13 5.02
CA LEU A 33 4.31 -13.24 4.16
C LEU A 33 4.19 -11.79 4.63
N THR A 34 2.98 -11.36 4.97
CA THR A 34 2.74 -10.01 5.49
C THR A 34 3.46 -9.78 6.82
N GLN A 35 3.43 -10.74 7.74
CA GLN A 35 4.17 -10.64 9.00
C GLN A 35 5.68 -10.60 8.80
N SER A 36 6.22 -11.38 7.86
CA SER A 36 7.64 -11.37 7.53
C SER A 36 8.10 -9.98 7.04
N VAL A 37 7.34 -9.38 6.11
CA VAL A 37 7.64 -8.04 5.59
C VAL A 37 7.55 -6.99 6.71
N ILE A 38 6.49 -7.02 7.52
CA ILE A 38 6.35 -6.10 8.67
C ILE A 38 7.51 -6.28 9.66
N GLY A 39 7.92 -7.51 9.91
CA GLY A 39 9.07 -7.84 10.76
C GLY A 39 10.36 -7.19 10.25
N LEU A 40 10.65 -7.33 8.96
CA LEU A 40 11.81 -6.69 8.33
C LEU A 40 11.78 -5.16 8.46
N PHE A 41 10.62 -4.54 8.21
CA PHE A 41 10.47 -3.09 8.36
C PHE A 41 10.70 -2.64 9.81
N LYS A 42 10.14 -3.35 10.79
CA LYS A 42 10.37 -3.05 12.21
C LYS A 42 11.83 -3.17 12.60
N THR A 43 12.52 -4.22 12.13
CA THR A 43 13.96 -4.39 12.37
C THR A 43 14.77 -3.24 11.78
N LYS A 44 14.49 -2.84 10.53
CA LYS A 44 15.17 -1.70 9.91
C LYS A 44 14.87 -0.38 10.62
N LEU A 45 13.62 -0.15 11.01
CA LEU A 45 13.22 1.05 11.75
C LEU A 45 13.92 1.13 13.11
N SER A 46 14.03 0.00 13.82
CA SER A 46 14.75 -0.09 15.09
C SER A 46 16.26 0.09 14.94
N SER A 47 16.82 -0.21 13.77
CA SER A 47 18.25 -0.10 13.48
C SER A 47 18.69 1.32 13.11
N VAL A 48 17.75 2.22 12.81
CA VAL A 48 18.02 3.63 12.48
C VAL A 48 17.97 4.52 13.73
N LYS A 49 17.49 3.97 14.86
CA LYS A 49 17.47 4.62 16.17
C LYS A 49 18.76 4.34 16.94
#